data_AF-A0A554VA82-F1
#
_entry.id   AF-A0A554VA82-F1
#
_cell.length_a   1.000
_cell.length_b   1.000
_cell.length_c   1.000
_cell.angle_alpha   90.00
_cell.angle_beta   90.00
_cell.angle_gamma   90.00
#
_symmetry.space_group_name_H-M   'P 1'
#
loop_
_entity.id
_entity.type
_entity.pdbx_description
1 polymer ?
#
loop_
_entity_poly.entity_id
_entity_poly.type
_entity_poly.pdbx_seq_one_letter_code
_entity_poly.pdbx_strand_id
1 'polypeptide(L)' 'MAYNKKNYYKRVIEIQELTKEYQAIGLTNTKIFNEHIKDQYFICKRTFDEYLGVPAKRELNRLLEIEKQQFNLFE' A
#
# COMPACT_ATOMS: atom_id res chain seq x y z
N MET A 1 -14.81 -5.85 12.94
CA MET A 1 -13.64 -5.28 12.23
C MET A 1 -14.01 -5.08 10.77
N ALA A 2 -14.47 -3.89 10.37
CA ALA A 2 -14.62 -3.60 8.95
C ALA A 2 -13.22 -3.57 8.31
N TYR A 3 -13.02 -4.30 7.21
CA TYR A 3 -11.83 -4.17 6.36
C TYR A 3 -11.78 -2.74 5.83
N ASN A 4 -11.13 -1.86 6.60
CA ASN A 4 -11.13 -0.44 6.31
C ASN A 4 -10.22 -0.24 5.09
N LYS A 5 -10.83 0.08 3.93
CA LYS A 5 -10.10 0.29 2.66
C LYS A 5 -8.91 1.24 2.84
N LYS A 6 -9.04 2.20 3.77
CA LYS A 6 -7.98 3.10 4.22
C LYS A 6 -6.73 2.36 4.71
N ASN A 7 -6.88 1.37 5.59
CA ASN A 7 -5.77 0.58 6.13
C ASN A 7 -5.14 -0.30 5.06
N TYR A 8 -5.95 -0.84 4.15
CA TYR A 8 -5.43 -1.57 2.98
C TYR A 8 -4.52 -0.69 2.14
N TYR A 9 -4.99 0.50 1.71
CA TYR A 9 -4.18 1.39 0.89
C TYR A 9 -2.95 1.91 1.61
N LYS A 10 -3.03 2.19 2.92
CA LYS A 10 -1.85 2.52 3.74
C LYS A 10 -0.78 1.43 3.68
N ARG A 11 -1.18 0.16 3.89
CA ARG A 11 -0.26 -0.99 3.83
C ARG A 11 0.36 -1.17 2.45
N VAL A 12 -0.43 -0.96 1.39
CA VAL A 12 0.08 -1.01 0.01
C VAL A 12 1.11 0.09 -0.23
N ILE A 13 0.86 1.32 0.23
CA ILE A 13 1.80 2.45 0.10
C ILE A 13 3.11 2.15 0.83
N GLU A 14 3.03 1.63 2.05
CA GLU A 14 4.19 1.23 2.85
C GLU A 14 5.07 0.23 2.11
N ILE A 15 4.48 -0.85 1.58
CA ILE A 15 5.19 -1.85 0.78
C ILE A 15 5.81 -1.23 -0.48
N GLN A 16 5.09 -0.34 -1.17
CA GLN A 16 5.59 0.35 -2.36
C GLN A 16 6.78 1.27 -2.04
N GLU A 17 6.76 1.98 -0.91
CA GLU A 17 7.83 2.87 -0.47
C GLU A 17 9.07 2.07 -0.08
N LEU A 18 8.92 1.03 0.73
CA LEU A 18 9.99 0.12 1.08
C LEU A 18 10.62 -0.53 -0.16
N THR A 19 9.80 -0.93 -1.13
CA THR A 19 10.30 -1.49 -2.41
C THR A 19 11.13 -0.47 -3.17
N LYS A 20 10.71 0.81 -3.22
CA LYS A 20 11.46 1.87 -3.90
C LYS A 20 12.80 2.15 -3.24
N GLU A 21 12.86 2.13 -1.91
CA GLU A 21 14.11 2.29 -1.16
C GLU A 21 15.11 1.18 -1.52
N TYR A 22 14.67 -0.08 -1.53
CA TYR A 22 15.52 -1.20 -1.90
C TYR A 22 15.87 -1.24 -3.40
N GLN A 23 14.98 -0.78 -4.27
CA GLN A 23 15.29 -0.61 -5.69
C GLN A 23 16.35 0.47 -5.91
N ALA A 24 16.34 1.55 -5.13
CA ALA A 24 17.31 2.63 -5.23
C ALA A 24 18.75 2.16 -4.93
N ILE A 25 18.90 1.13 -4.09
CA ILE A 25 20.19 0.48 -3.80
C ILE A 25 20.50 -0.70 -4.75
N GLY A 26 19.66 -0.94 -5.76
CA GLY A 26 19.91 -1.91 -6.82
C GLY A 26 19.35 -3.32 -6.61
N LEU A 27 18.47 -3.54 -5.61
CA LEU A 27 17.83 -4.85 -5.44
C LEU A 27 16.71 -5.07 -6.47
N THR A 28 16.55 -6.31 -6.91
CA THR A 28 15.44 -6.73 -7.78
C THR A 28 14.18 -7.02 -6.98
N ASN A 29 13.01 -6.87 -7.59
CA ASN A 29 11.71 -7.14 -6.95
C ASN A 29 11.59 -8.55 -6.37
N THR A 30 12.28 -9.54 -6.95
CA THR A 30 12.31 -10.91 -6.44
C THR A 30 13.11 -11.00 -5.15
N LYS A 31 14.25 -10.32 -5.09
CA LYS A 31 15.11 -10.28 -3.90
C LYS A 31 14.44 -9.50 -2.77
N ILE A 32 13.88 -8.32 -3.08
CA ILE A 32 13.10 -7.51 -2.13
C ILE A 32 11.95 -8.32 -1.53
N PHE A 33 11.20 -9.05 -2.37
CA PHE A 33 10.10 -9.87 -1.89
C PHE A 33 10.57 -10.94 -0.90
N ASN A 34 11.60 -11.68 -1.26
CA ASN A 34 12.09 -12.81 -0.46
C ASN A 34 12.76 -12.37 0.84
N GLU A 35 13.54 -11.28 0.82
CA GLU A 35 14.36 -10.86 1.96
C GLU A 35 13.65 -9.88 2.90
N HIS A 36 12.69 -9.09 2.40
CA HIS A 36 12.11 -7.98 3.16
C HIS A 36 10.59 -8.03 3.28
N ILE A 37 9.86 -8.57 2.29
CA ILE A 37 8.38 -8.47 2.28
C ILE A 37 7.71 -9.72 2.84
N LYS A 38 8.13 -10.91 2.42
CA LYS A 38 7.44 -12.17 2.72
C LYS A 38 7.25 -12.39 4.21
N ASP A 39 8.31 -12.21 4.99
CA ASP A 39 8.32 -12.52 6.43
C ASP A 39 7.72 -11.39 7.28
N GLN A 40 7.66 -10.16 6.76
CA GLN A 40 7.07 -9.02 7.47
C GLN A 40 5.56 -8.89 7.24
N TYR A 41 5.12 -9.08 5.99
CA TYR A 41 3.72 -8.81 5.60
C TYR A 41 2.89 -10.07 5.38
N PHE A 42 3.53 -11.25 5.39
CA PHE A 42 2.91 -12.56 5.20
C PHE A 42 2.03 -12.62 3.93
N ILE A 43 2.53 -12.01 2.84
CA ILE A 43 1.85 -12.00 1.53
C ILE A 43 2.59 -12.89 0.54
N CYS A 44 1.85 -13.45 -0.42
CA CYS A 44 2.45 -14.20 -1.52
C CYS A 44 3.03 -13.24 -2.58
N LYS A 45 3.90 -13.78 -3.44
CA LYS A 45 4.57 -13.02 -4.49
C LYS A 45 3.59 -12.33 -5.44
N ARG A 46 2.50 -13.03 -5.80
CA ARG A 46 1.42 -12.48 -6.62
C ARG A 46 0.81 -11.23 -5.99
N THR A 47 0.46 -11.27 -4.71
CA THR A 47 -0.13 -10.12 -4.00
C THR A 47 0.86 -8.95 -3.93
N PHE A 48 2.15 -9.24 -3.74
CA PHE A 48 3.19 -8.21 -3.80
C PHE A 48 3.24 -7.53 -5.18
N ASP A 49 3.28 -8.31 -6.26
CA ASP A 49 3.32 -7.77 -7.62
C ASP A 49 2.03 -6.98 -7.95
N GLU A 50 0.87 -7.46 -7.50
CA GLU A 50 -0.40 -6.72 -7.57
C GLU A 50 -0.29 -5.37 -6.83
N TYR A 51 0.25 -5.36 -5.61
CA TYR A 51 0.40 -4.14 -4.81
C TYR A 51 1.30 -3.10 -5.49
N LEU A 52 2.35 -3.51 -6.21
CA LEU A 52 3.18 -2.56 -6.96
C LEU A 52 2.42 -1.84 -8.09
N GLY A 53 1.39 -2.47 -8.65
CA GLY A 53 0.54 -1.88 -9.70
C GLY A 53 -0.66 -1.07 -9.20
N VAL A 54 -1.00 -1.16 -7.91
CA VAL A 54 -2.18 -0.48 -7.36
C VAL A 54 -1.92 1.04 -7.20
N PRO A 55 -2.82 1.92 -7.68
CA PRO A 55 -2.71 3.37 -7.49
C PRO A 55 -3.13 3.80 -6.06
N ALA A 56 -2.49 3.21 -5.04
CA ALA A 56 -2.94 3.29 -3.65
C ALA A 56 -2.98 4.71 -3.08
N LYS A 57 -2.00 5.57 -3.42
CA LYS A 57 -1.99 6.98 -2.98
C LYS A 57 -3.22 7.75 -3.49
N ARG A 58 -3.61 7.53 -4.75
CA ARG A 58 -4.77 8.18 -5.36
C ARG A 58 -6.06 7.76 -4.68
N GLU A 59 -6.24 6.46 -4.47
CA GLU A 59 -7.43 5.91 -3.83
C GLU A 59 -7.54 6.33 -2.36
N LEU A 60 -6.42 6.37 -1.63
CA LEU A 60 -6.40 6.85 -0.25
C LEU A 60 -6.84 8.33 -0.18
N ASN A 61 -6.32 9.19 -1.06
CA ASN A 61 -6.72 10.60 -1.09
C ASN A 61 -8.22 10.75 -1.38
N ARG A 62 -8.75 10.00 -2.35
CA ARG A 62 -10.18 10.01 -2.68
C ARG A 62 -11.04 9.64 -1.47
N LEU A 63 -10.64 8.63 -0.69
CA LEU A 63 -11.36 8.24 0.53
C LEU A 63 -11.33 9.35 1.58
N LEU A 64 -10.18 10.01 1.76
CA LEU A 64 -10.04 11.12 2.70
C LEU A 64 -10.89 12.34 2.30
N GLU A 65 -10.98 12.64 1.01
CA GLU A 65 -11.83 13.71 0.49
C GLU A 65 -13.32 13.44 0.73
N ILE A 66 -13.77 12.20 0.50
CA ILE A 66 -15.15 11.79 0.78
C ILE A 66 -15.45 11.88 2.28
N GLU A 67 -14.55 11.39 3.14
CA GLU A 67 -14.68 11.51 4.60
C GLU A 67 -14.81 12.99 5.02
N LYS A 68 -13.99 13.88 4.45
CA LYS A 68 -14.02 15.32 4.73
C LYS A 68 -15.33 15.97 4.27
N GLN A 69 -15.80 15.64 3.07
CA GLN A 69 -17.09 16.14 2.56
C GLN A 69 -18.24 15.67 3.45
N GLN A 70 -18.25 14.39 3.85
CA GLN A 70 -19.28 13.85 4.73
C GLN A 70 -19.32 14.58 6.07
N PHE A 71 -18.18 14.90 6.68
CA PHE A 71 -18.13 15.66 7.93
C PHE A 71 -18.78 17.06 7.80
N ASN A 72 -18.51 17.76 6.69
CA ASN A 72 -19.06 19.09 6.42
C ASN A 72 -20.57 19.11 6.15
N LEU A 73 -21.22 17.98 5.87
CA LEU A 73 -22.68 17.91 5.66
C LEU A 73 -23.47 17.83 6.98
N PHE A 74 -22.79 17.61 8.11
CA PHE A 74 -23.41 17.46 9.43
C PHE A 74 -23.14 18.65 10.36
N GLU A 75 -22.47 19.70 9.88
CA GLU A 75 -22.34 21.01 10.53
C GLU A 75 -23.39 21.99 9.98
#